data_AF-A0A0F7FQ73-F1
#
_entry.id   AF-A0A0F7FQ73-F1
#
_cell.length_a   1.000
_cell.length_b   1.000
_cell.length_c   1.000
_cell.angle_alpha   90.00
_cell.angle_beta   90.00
_cell.angle_gamma   90.00
#
_symmetry.space_group_name_H-M   'P 1'
#
loop_
_entity.id
_entity.type
_entity.pdbx_description
1 polymer ?
#
loop_
_entity_poly.entity_id
_entity_poly.type
_entity_poly.pdbx_seq_one_letter_code
_entity_poly.pdbx_strand_id
1 'polypeptide(L)'
;MVDCAGTGPAEARPDDGPVSEAFRRLVRTMFDLGFRVGFLFNEVGAGDWDDTAWERAHMPVAMLFQRGQRERYFDHELELDWFIRTLWYLIPAGWELTDKNGTPRHIALDRVIRTLEGGVRGPHD
;
A
#
# COMPACT_ATOMS: atom_id res chain seq x y z
N MET A 1 0.57 -5.36 -25.23
CA MET A 1 -0.60 -4.60 -24.76
C MET A 1 -1.27 -5.46 -23.69
N VAL A 2 -0.72 -5.41 -22.47
CA VAL A 2 -1.27 -6.16 -21.33
C VAL A 2 -2.43 -5.32 -20.83
N ASP A 3 -3.61 -5.94 -20.79
CA ASP A 3 -4.81 -5.30 -20.26
C ASP A 3 -4.64 -5.10 -18.75
N CYS A 4 -4.44 -3.84 -18.32
CA CYS A 4 -4.34 -3.46 -16.90
C CYS A 4 -5.72 -3.36 -16.22
N ALA A 5 -6.81 -3.76 -16.88
CA ALA A 5 -8.13 -3.79 -16.28
C ALA A 5 -8.27 -4.99 -15.33
N GLY A 6 -7.88 -4.83 -14.07
CA GLY A 6 -8.39 -5.71 -13.02
C GLY A 6 -7.57 -5.91 -11.75
N THR A 7 -6.49 -5.17 -11.48
CA THR A 7 -5.76 -5.36 -10.20
C THR A 7 -5.10 -4.06 -9.73
N GLY A 8 -5.85 -2.96 -9.76
CA GLY A 8 -5.39 -1.65 -9.30
C GLY A 8 -5.91 -1.31 -7.89
N PRO A 9 -5.37 -0.26 -7.25
CA PRO A 9 -5.87 0.24 -5.97
C PRO A 9 -7.35 0.70 -5.99
N ALA A 10 -7.98 0.80 -7.16
CA ALA A 10 -9.42 0.98 -7.30
C ALA A 10 -10.24 -0.20 -6.73
N GLU A 11 -9.73 -1.44 -6.75
CA GLU A 11 -10.39 -2.60 -6.12
C GLU A 11 -10.39 -2.54 -4.59
N ALA A 12 -9.55 -1.69 -3.99
CA ALA A 12 -9.53 -1.53 -2.53
C ALA A 12 -10.85 -0.98 -1.99
N ARG A 13 -11.71 -0.42 -2.87
CA ARG A 13 -13.00 0.19 -2.55
C ARG A 13 -12.81 1.16 -1.37
N PRO A 14 -12.04 2.25 -1.58
CA PRO A 14 -11.61 3.15 -0.52
C PRO A 14 -12.79 3.82 0.21
N ASP A 15 -13.95 3.90 -0.43
CA ASP A 15 -15.17 4.50 0.11
C ASP A 15 -16.04 3.52 0.91
N ASP A 16 -15.74 2.21 0.90
CA ASP A 16 -16.59 1.21 1.52
C ASP A 16 -16.16 0.83 2.95
N GLY A 17 -17.11 0.87 3.88
CA GLY A 17 -16.90 0.45 5.28
C GLY A 17 -15.98 1.38 6.08
N PRO A 18 -15.58 1.01 7.32
CA PRO A 18 -14.71 1.83 8.16
C PRO A 18 -13.34 2.12 7.50
N VAL A 19 -12.77 3.30 7.76
CA VAL A 19 -11.45 3.70 7.19
C VAL A 19 -10.36 2.70 7.50
N SER A 20 -10.35 2.12 8.71
CA SER A 20 -9.40 1.08 9.10
C SER A 20 -9.45 -0.14 8.18
N GLU A 21 -10.66 -0.60 7.84
CA GLU A 21 -10.84 -1.76 6.96
C GLU A 21 -10.47 -1.42 5.52
N ALA A 22 -10.84 -0.23 5.03
CA ALA A 22 -10.43 0.25 3.72
C ALA A 22 -8.91 0.37 3.60
N PHE A 23 -8.24 0.84 4.64
CA PHE A 23 -6.79 0.95 4.70
C PHE A 23 -6.10 -0.42 4.69
N ARG A 24 -6.57 -1.36 5.50
CA ARG A 24 -6.06 -2.75 5.49
C ARG A 24 -6.22 -3.42 4.14
N ARG A 25 -7.36 -3.20 3.45
CA ARG A 25 -7.59 -3.70 2.09
C ARG A 25 -6.61 -3.07 1.10
N LEU A 26 -6.46 -1.75 1.13
CA LEU A 26 -5.50 -1.05 0.26
C LEU A 26 -4.09 -1.60 0.43
N VAL A 27 -3.59 -1.69 1.66
CA VAL A 27 -2.24 -2.21 1.96
C VAL A 27 -2.08 -3.64 1.44
N ARG A 28 -3.08 -4.50 1.65
CA ARG A 28 -3.07 -5.88 1.13
C ARG A 28 -3.03 -5.92 -0.39
N THR A 29 -3.86 -5.12 -1.07
CA THR A 29 -3.88 -5.05 -2.53
C THR A 29 -2.53 -4.57 -3.08
N MET A 30 -1.94 -3.52 -2.50
CA MET A 30 -0.62 -3.03 -2.93
C MET A 30 0.50 -4.04 -2.66
N PHE A 31 0.48 -4.69 -1.50
CA PHE A 31 1.43 -5.74 -1.16
C PHE A 31 1.37 -6.92 -2.14
N ASP A 32 0.16 -7.30 -2.56
CA ASP A 32 -0.05 -8.40 -3.51
C ASP A 32 0.25 -8.02 -4.95
N LEU A 33 -0.05 -6.79 -5.34
CA LEU A 33 0.31 -6.27 -6.64
C LEU A 33 1.82 -6.25 -6.79
N GLY A 34 2.55 -5.70 -5.82
CA GLY A 34 3.98 -5.57 -5.95
C GLY A 34 4.75 -6.89 -5.83
N PHE A 35 4.24 -7.90 -5.11
CA PHE A 35 4.80 -9.27 -5.18
C PHE A 35 4.67 -9.86 -6.60
N ARG A 36 3.53 -9.63 -7.27
CA ARG A 36 3.30 -10.07 -8.66
C ARG A 36 4.10 -9.24 -9.67
N VAL A 37 4.19 -7.93 -9.45
CA VAL A 37 4.89 -6.99 -10.35
C VAL A 37 6.40 -7.13 -10.22
N GLY A 38 6.96 -7.33 -9.02
CA GLY A 38 8.39 -7.65 -8.85
C GLY A 38 8.78 -8.97 -9.53
N PHE A 39 7.89 -9.97 -9.54
CA PHE A 39 8.05 -11.19 -10.33
C PHE A 39 8.06 -10.89 -11.84
N LEU A 40 7.15 -10.04 -12.33
CA LEU A 40 7.04 -9.69 -13.76
C LEU A 40 8.14 -8.73 -14.28
N PHE A 41 8.60 -7.77 -13.48
CA PHE A 41 9.68 -6.84 -13.86
C PHE A 41 11.05 -7.52 -13.99
N ASN A 42 11.27 -8.63 -13.28
CA ASN A 42 12.46 -9.45 -13.49
C ASN A 42 12.46 -10.13 -14.88
N GLU A 43 11.30 -10.23 -15.55
CA GLU A 43 11.17 -10.83 -16.88
C GLU A 43 11.00 -9.79 -18.01
N VAL A 44 10.46 -8.61 -17.70
CA VAL A 44 10.14 -7.56 -18.68
C VAL A 44 10.78 -6.25 -18.22
N GLY A 45 11.87 -5.85 -18.89
CA GLY A 45 12.64 -4.65 -18.53
C GLY A 45 11.78 -3.40 -18.36
N ALA A 46 12.24 -2.47 -17.52
CA ALA A 46 11.53 -1.26 -17.16
C ALA A 46 11.22 -0.39 -18.40
N GLY A 47 9.99 -0.48 -18.91
CA GLY A 47 9.47 0.45 -19.90
C GLY A 47 9.18 1.82 -19.28
N ASP A 48 9.19 2.87 -20.11
CA ASP A 48 8.89 4.24 -19.68
C ASP A 48 7.49 4.32 -19.05
N TRP A 49 7.44 4.70 -17.77
CA TRP A 49 6.21 5.04 -17.09
C TRP A 49 5.91 6.52 -17.34
N ASP A 50 4.74 6.80 -17.90
CA ASP A 50 4.21 8.15 -18.06
C ASP A 50 3.74 8.72 -16.70
N ASP A 51 4.12 9.96 -16.39
CA ASP A 51 3.77 10.68 -15.14
C ASP A 51 2.24 10.69 -14.92
N THR A 52 1.46 10.81 -15.99
CA THR A 52 -0.02 10.79 -15.91
C THR A 52 -0.58 9.44 -15.46
N ALA A 53 0.10 8.34 -15.79
CA ALA A 53 -0.29 7.00 -15.34
C ALA A 53 0.07 6.79 -13.86
N TRP A 54 1.19 7.36 -13.43
CA TRP A 54 1.62 7.37 -12.04
C TRP A 54 0.61 8.11 -11.15
N GLU A 55 0.17 9.30 -11.54
CA GLU A 55 -0.82 10.08 -10.78
C GLU A 55 -2.16 9.33 -10.64
N ARG A 56 -2.67 8.74 -11.73
CA ARG A 56 -3.93 7.96 -11.69
C ARG A 56 -3.85 6.75 -10.77
N ALA A 57 -2.70 6.09 -10.69
CA ALA A 57 -2.51 4.96 -9.79
C ALA A 57 -2.60 5.35 -8.30
N HIS A 58 -2.22 6.60 -7.97
CA HIS A 58 -2.23 7.08 -6.58
C HIS A 58 -3.56 7.71 -6.15
N MET A 59 -4.48 8.01 -7.08
CA MET A 59 -5.77 8.63 -6.77
C MET A 59 -6.57 7.91 -5.66
N PRO A 60 -6.72 6.57 -5.66
CA PRO A 60 -7.44 5.89 -4.58
C PRO A 60 -6.76 6.01 -3.21
N VAL A 61 -5.43 6.13 -3.19
CA VAL A 61 -4.64 6.33 -1.97
C VAL A 61 -4.92 7.73 -1.41
N ALA A 62 -4.90 8.75 -2.27
CA ALA A 62 -5.18 10.13 -1.89
C ALA A 62 -6.63 10.30 -1.38
N MET A 63 -7.61 9.68 -2.04
CA MET A 63 -9.00 9.70 -1.60
C MET A 63 -9.19 9.08 -0.22
N LEU A 64 -8.60 7.90 0.01
CA LEU A 64 -8.67 7.25 1.32
C LEU A 64 -7.96 8.07 2.40
N PHE A 65 -6.83 8.69 2.07
CA PHE A 65 -6.09 9.54 3.00
C PHE A 65 -6.92 10.75 3.45
N GLN A 66 -7.48 11.50 2.51
CA GLN A 66 -8.33 12.66 2.79
C GLN A 66 -9.57 12.25 3.62
N ARG A 67 -10.20 11.13 3.27
CA ARG A 67 -11.31 10.57 4.03
C ARG A 67 -10.88 10.22 5.46
N GLY A 68 -9.74 9.57 5.63
CA GLY A 68 -9.22 9.16 6.93
C GLY A 68 -8.84 10.32 7.83
N GLN A 69 -8.30 11.42 7.29
CA GLN A 69 -8.08 12.64 8.06
C GLN A 69 -9.41 13.26 8.52
N ARG A 70 -10.41 13.32 7.64
CA ARG A 70 -11.74 13.84 7.96
C ARG A 70 -12.45 13.02 9.06
N GLU A 71 -12.23 11.71 9.07
CA GLU A 71 -12.74 10.79 10.10
C GLU A 71 -11.79 10.64 11.30
N ARG A 72 -10.70 11.42 11.37
CA ARG A 72 -9.68 11.40 12.44
C ARG A 72 -9.00 10.04 12.65
N TYR A 73 -9.00 9.19 11.62
CA TYR A 73 -8.26 7.93 11.63
C TYR A 73 -6.77 8.15 11.34
N PHE A 74 -6.46 9.03 10.38
CA PHE A 74 -5.09 9.47 10.12
C PHE A 74 -4.82 10.81 10.81
N ASP A 75 -3.57 11.03 11.19
CA ASP A 75 -3.15 12.30 11.78
C ASP A 75 -3.36 13.44 10.77
N HIS A 76 -4.00 14.50 11.24
CA HIS A 76 -4.24 15.72 10.48
C HIS A 76 -2.96 16.51 10.14
N GLU A 77 -1.88 16.33 10.91
CA GLU A 77 -0.57 16.91 10.62
C GLU A 77 0.24 16.06 9.62
N LEU A 78 -0.24 14.85 9.28
CA LEU A 78 0.40 14.02 8.28
C LEU A 78 0.18 14.63 6.89
N GLU A 79 1.24 14.74 6.11
CA GLU A 79 1.16 15.19 4.71
C GLU A 79 0.93 14.00 3.77
N LEU A 80 0.18 14.23 2.69
CA LEU A 80 -0.13 13.18 1.71
C LEU A 80 1.14 12.59 1.06
N ASP A 81 2.10 13.44 0.70
CA ASP A 81 3.38 12.99 0.11
C ASP A 81 4.13 12.05 1.07
N TRP A 82 4.16 12.38 2.37
CA TRP A 82 4.78 11.54 3.38
C TRP A 82 4.02 10.22 3.59
N PHE A 83 2.68 10.25 3.57
CA PHE A 83 1.85 9.06 3.65
C PHE A 83 2.13 8.10 2.49
N ILE A 84 2.16 8.61 1.26
CA ILE A 84 2.48 7.85 0.05
C ILE A 84 3.90 7.26 0.16
N ARG A 85 4.91 8.06 0.53
CA ARG A 85 6.29 7.57 0.72
C ARG A 85 6.37 6.47 1.77
N THR A 86 5.65 6.62 2.88
CA THR A 86 5.63 5.63 3.96
C THR A 86 5.13 4.27 3.44
N LEU A 87 4.07 4.26 2.64
CA LEU A 87 3.58 3.05 1.97
C LEU A 87 4.65 2.48 1.03
N TRP A 88 5.25 3.33 0.19
CA TRP A 88 6.28 2.93 -0.78
C TRP A 88 7.53 2.32 -0.15
N TYR A 89 7.95 2.75 1.03
CA TYR A 89 9.12 2.19 1.69
C TYR A 89 8.82 0.98 2.56
N LEU A 90 7.66 0.96 3.22
CA LEU A 90 7.35 -0.10 4.19
C LEU A 90 6.82 -1.38 3.53
N ILE A 91 6.09 -1.27 2.43
CA ILE A 91 5.59 -2.45 1.69
C ILE A 91 6.75 -3.31 1.14
N PRO A 92 7.75 -2.74 0.42
CA PRO A 92 8.91 -3.51 -0.02
C PRO A 92 9.72 -4.11 1.11
N ALA A 93 9.86 -3.41 2.25
CA ALA A 93 10.52 -3.97 3.43
C ALA A 93 9.83 -5.26 3.91
N GLY A 94 8.51 -5.35 3.77
CA GLY A 94 7.76 -6.57 4.02
C GLY A 94 8.08 -7.70 3.02
N TRP A 95 8.25 -7.38 1.73
CA TRP A 95 8.67 -8.39 0.74
C TRP A 95 10.07 -8.92 1.01
N GLU A 96 11.00 -8.06 1.41
CA GLU A 96 12.35 -8.47 1.77
C GLU A 96 12.37 -9.48 2.94
N LEU A 97 11.45 -9.37 3.89
CA LEU A 97 11.29 -10.35 4.97
C LEU A 97 10.85 -11.72 4.46
N THR A 98 10.00 -11.77 3.43
CA THR A 98 9.63 -13.01 2.76
C THR A 98 10.84 -13.61 2.03
N ASP A 99 11.56 -12.81 1.24
CA ASP A 99 12.62 -13.29 0.36
C ASP A 99 13.91 -13.67 1.11
N LYS A 100 14.35 -12.83 2.06
CA LYS A 100 15.65 -13.01 2.74
C LYS A 100 15.54 -13.86 4.01
N ASN A 101 14.41 -13.82 4.69
CA ASN A 101 14.25 -14.43 6.02
C ASN A 101 13.28 -15.63 6.01
N GLY A 102 12.67 -15.95 4.87
CA GLY A 102 11.68 -17.03 4.78
C GLY A 102 10.41 -16.77 5.60
N THR A 103 10.13 -15.51 5.95
CA THR A 103 8.93 -15.15 6.71
C THR A 103 7.69 -15.50 5.86
N PRO A 104 6.67 -16.20 6.39
CA PRO A 104 5.45 -16.44 5.63
C PRO A 104 4.78 -15.12 5.20
N ARG A 105 4.28 -15.05 3.96
CA ARG A 105 3.68 -13.82 3.38
C ARG A 105 2.68 -13.14 4.31
N HIS A 106 1.79 -13.91 4.93
CA HIS A 106 0.77 -13.36 5.83
C HIS A 106 1.38 -12.69 7.07
N ILE A 107 2.48 -13.23 7.62
CA ILE A 107 3.20 -12.65 8.75
C ILE A 107 3.91 -11.35 8.35
N ALA A 108 4.52 -11.32 7.16
CA ALA A 108 5.14 -10.10 6.63
C ALA A 108 4.10 -8.99 6.42
N LEU A 109 2.96 -9.33 5.80
CA LEU A 109 1.85 -8.40 5.61
C LEU A 109 1.27 -7.90 6.94
N ASP A 110 1.08 -8.78 7.93
CA ASP A 110 0.58 -8.39 9.25
C ASP A 110 1.55 -7.42 9.95
N ARG A 111 2.87 -7.61 9.81
CA ARG A 111 3.88 -6.66 10.32
C ARG A 111 3.79 -5.30 9.65
N VAL A 112 3.66 -5.26 8.32
CA VAL A 112 3.48 -4.01 7.57
C VAL A 112 2.22 -3.27 8.04
N ILE A 113 1.07 -3.96 8.11
CA ILE A 113 -0.20 -3.35 8.54
C ILE A 113 -0.08 -2.80 9.96
N ARG A 114 0.41 -3.60 10.92
CA ARG A 114 0.57 -3.15 12.31
C ARG A 114 1.49 -1.95 12.43
N THR A 115 2.57 -1.92 11.66
CA THR A 115 3.53 -0.81 11.66
C THR A 115 2.93 0.46 11.05
N LEU A 116 2.11 0.32 10.00
CA LEU A 116 1.39 1.46 9.40
C LEU A 116 0.31 2.03 10.33
N GLU A 117 -0.36 1.18 11.12
CA GLU A 117 -1.45 1.60 12.01
C GLU A 117 -0.96 2.14 13.37
N GLY A 118 0.11 1.58 13.93
CA GLY A 118 0.58 1.90 15.28
C GLY A 118 2.02 2.40 15.36
N GLY A 119 2.77 2.42 14.25
CA GLY A 119 4.20 2.67 14.25
C GLY A 119 4.99 1.55 14.94
N VAL A 120 6.12 1.91 15.54
CA VAL A 120 7.02 0.99 16.27
C VAL A 120 6.85 1.06 17.79
N ARG A 121 5.85 1.80 18.27
CA ARG A 121 5.55 1.86 19.70
C ARG A 121 4.96 0.52 20.14
N GLY A 122 5.32 0.10 21.35
CA GLY A 122 4.63 -1.02 22.00
C GLY A 122 3.15 -0.68 22.20
N PRO A 123 2.29 -1.68 22.44
CA PRO A 123 0.95 -1.40 22.96
C PRO A 123 1.10 -0.50 24.19
N HIS A 124 0.38 0.60 24.24
CA HIS A 124 0.32 1.40 25.47
C HIS A 124 -0.32 0.53 26.57
N ASP A 125 0.34 0.43 27.72
CA ASP A 125 -0.31 0.05 28.99
C ASP A 125 -1.27 1.16 29.44
#